data_AF-B4NDM9-F1
#
_entry.id   AF-B4NDM9-F1
#
_cell.length_a   1.000
_cell.length_b   1.000
_cell.length_c   1.000
_cell.angle_alpha   90.00
_cell.angle_beta   90.00
_cell.angle_gamma   90.00
#
_symmetry.space_group_name_H-M   'P 1'
#
loop_
_entity.id
_entity.type
_entity.pdbx_description
1 polymer ?
#
loop_
_entity_poly.entity_id
_entity_poly.type
_entity_poly.pdbx_seq_one_letter_code
_entity_poly.pdbx_strand_id
1 'polypeptide(L)'
;SSSSSSAVARIQFKTLKGFPASTVDKVETQAFLNAAKEIVTVIESFGKLFTPVISDMNGNINKLTKAYGADVIKYQYLEDLIVLNVNIDDFAANALLWLKRGLQLICTFFENIYADTKHTEVLKQHLQDAYERTLKPYHGFIVQNTIKIIYSWVPTRSQLLGQGAYHDENIEVLTQYLPTMRAHLDKIDALLRAHNLDDKRKV
;
A
#
# COMPACT_ATOMS: atom_id res chain seq x y z
N SER A 1 -24.51 -28.61 18.81
CA SER A 1 -23.26 -28.44 18.04
C SER A 1 -23.55 -27.57 16.83
N SER A 2 -23.59 -26.26 17.02
CA SER A 2 -23.76 -25.29 15.95
C SER A 2 -22.43 -25.06 15.28
N SER A 3 -22.23 -25.63 14.08
CA SER A 3 -21.14 -25.25 13.18
C SER A 3 -21.31 -23.77 12.83
N SER A 4 -20.58 -22.90 13.50
CA SER A 4 -20.45 -21.51 13.08
C SER A 4 -19.79 -21.50 11.71
N SER A 5 -20.59 -21.29 10.66
CA SER A 5 -20.07 -20.91 9.36
C SER A 5 -19.19 -19.67 9.55
N SER A 6 -17.87 -19.84 9.55
CA SER A 6 -16.94 -18.71 9.60
C SER A 6 -17.10 -17.97 8.28
N ALA A 7 -17.62 -16.74 8.31
CA ALA A 7 -17.67 -15.90 7.13
C ALA A 7 -16.26 -15.81 6.52
N VAL A 8 -16.15 -16.06 5.22
CA VAL A 8 -14.88 -16.04 4.49
C VAL A 8 -14.25 -14.65 4.64
N ALA A 9 -12.95 -14.62 4.96
CA ALA A 9 -12.19 -13.38 5.06
C ALA A 9 -12.26 -12.59 3.74
N ARG A 10 -12.44 -11.27 3.82
CA ARG A 10 -12.35 -10.41 2.62
C ARG A 10 -10.97 -10.45 1.99
N ILE A 11 -9.93 -10.74 2.79
CA ILE A 11 -8.54 -10.85 2.33
C ILE A 11 -8.04 -12.26 2.64
N GLN A 12 -7.38 -12.87 1.66
CA GLN A 12 -6.60 -14.08 1.83
C GLN A 12 -5.16 -13.76 1.45
N PHE A 13 -4.35 -13.34 2.43
CA PHE A 13 -2.98 -12.86 2.15
C PHE A 13 -2.12 -13.91 1.46
N LYS A 14 -2.36 -15.21 1.72
CA LYS A 14 -1.66 -16.32 1.06
C LYS A 14 -1.81 -16.36 -0.47
N THR A 15 -2.86 -15.73 -1.02
CA THR A 15 -3.09 -15.73 -2.47
C THR A 15 -2.35 -14.60 -3.18
N LEU A 16 -1.81 -13.65 -2.42
CA LEU A 16 -1.01 -12.56 -2.96
C LEU A 16 0.40 -13.08 -3.25
N LYS A 17 0.96 -12.73 -4.42
CA LYS A 17 2.38 -12.98 -4.69
C LYS A 17 3.25 -12.09 -3.81
N GLY A 18 2.76 -10.90 -3.48
CA GLY A 18 3.44 -9.95 -2.62
C GLY A 18 4.65 -9.29 -3.28
N PHE A 19 5.37 -8.53 -2.46
CA PHE A 19 6.61 -7.88 -2.88
C PHE A 19 7.72 -8.94 -2.96
N PRO A 20 8.58 -8.91 -3.99
CA PRO A 20 9.66 -9.89 -4.11
C PRO A 20 10.64 -9.77 -2.95
N ALA A 21 11.31 -10.86 -2.58
CA ALA A 21 12.30 -10.82 -1.52
C ALA A 21 13.37 -9.75 -1.80
N SER A 22 13.73 -8.96 -0.79
CA SER A 22 14.64 -7.81 -0.88
C SER A 22 16.12 -8.22 -1.02
N THR A 23 16.40 -9.24 -1.85
CA THR A 23 17.71 -9.87 -2.05
C THR A 23 18.58 -9.15 -3.09
N VAL A 24 18.03 -8.14 -3.77
CA VAL A 24 18.72 -7.35 -4.79
C VAL A 24 18.76 -5.88 -4.34
N ASP A 25 19.87 -5.19 -4.63
CA ASP A 25 20.07 -3.78 -4.30
C ASP A 25 19.04 -2.86 -4.97
N LYS A 26 18.46 -3.31 -6.08
CA LYS A 26 17.47 -2.60 -6.89
C LYS A 26 16.08 -3.23 -6.84
N VAL A 27 15.05 -2.42 -7.04
CA VAL A 27 13.64 -2.86 -7.08
C VAL A 27 13.21 -3.08 -8.54
N GLU A 28 12.91 -4.34 -8.90
CA GLU A 28 12.42 -4.66 -10.26
C GLU A 28 11.04 -4.02 -10.49
N THR A 29 10.93 -3.25 -11.57
CA THR A 29 9.79 -2.37 -11.85
C THR A 29 8.49 -3.16 -12.02
N GLN A 30 8.52 -4.24 -12.82
CA GLN A 30 7.32 -5.01 -13.12
C GLN A 30 6.78 -5.73 -11.88
N ALA A 31 7.65 -6.30 -11.05
CA ALA A 31 7.31 -6.95 -9.80
C ALA A 31 6.72 -5.97 -8.79
N PHE A 32 7.31 -4.78 -8.64
CA PHE A 32 6.74 -3.73 -7.79
C PHE A 32 5.33 -3.31 -8.26
N LEU A 33 5.15 -3.08 -9.57
CA LEU A 33 3.85 -2.70 -10.12
C LEU A 33 2.79 -3.79 -9.93
N ASN A 34 3.18 -5.06 -10.06
CA ASN A 34 2.28 -6.19 -9.81
C ASN A 34 1.88 -6.27 -8.33
N ALA A 35 2.83 -6.15 -7.40
CA ALA A 35 2.54 -6.14 -5.97
C ALA A 35 1.67 -4.94 -5.56
N ALA A 36 1.91 -3.76 -6.13
CA ALA A 36 1.09 -2.58 -5.88
C ALA A 36 -0.37 -2.78 -6.36
N LYS A 37 -0.57 -3.44 -7.51
CA LYS A 37 -1.92 -3.79 -8.01
C LYS A 37 -2.63 -4.77 -7.09
N GLU A 38 -1.92 -5.77 -6.55
CA GLU A 38 -2.49 -6.69 -5.56
C GLU A 38 -3.01 -5.95 -4.32
N ILE A 39 -2.26 -4.95 -3.82
CA ILE A 39 -2.73 -4.09 -2.72
C ILE A 39 -3.98 -3.29 -3.10
N VAL A 40 -4.07 -2.78 -4.33
CA VAL A 40 -5.28 -2.09 -4.79
C VAL A 40 -6.49 -3.05 -4.78
N THR A 41 -6.33 -4.27 -5.27
CA THR A 41 -7.37 -5.31 -5.21
C THR A 41 -7.78 -5.64 -3.77
N VAL A 42 -6.85 -5.61 -2.82
CA VAL A 42 -7.17 -5.74 -1.39
C VAL A 42 -8.08 -4.60 -0.91
N ILE A 43 -7.77 -3.35 -1.29
CA ILE A 43 -8.55 -2.17 -0.86
C ILE A 43 -9.93 -2.12 -1.52
N GLU A 44 -10.10 -2.67 -2.73
CA GLU A 44 -11.41 -2.82 -3.37
C GLU A 44 -12.42 -3.56 -2.47
N SER A 45 -11.94 -4.51 -1.66
CA SER A 45 -12.77 -5.24 -0.69
C SER A 45 -13.30 -4.37 0.47
N PHE A 46 -12.79 -3.14 0.65
CA PHE A 46 -13.22 -2.24 1.72
C PHE A 46 -14.53 -1.53 1.37
N GLY A 47 -14.90 -1.51 0.10
CA GLY A 47 -16.18 -1.01 -0.40
C GLY A 47 -16.09 0.35 -1.09
N LYS A 48 -17.23 0.79 -1.65
CA LYS A 48 -17.31 1.90 -2.62
C LYS A 48 -16.77 3.25 -2.10
N LEU A 49 -16.73 3.48 -0.79
CA LEU A 49 -16.18 4.72 -0.23
C LEU A 49 -14.66 4.85 -0.40
N PHE A 50 -13.97 3.75 -0.69
CA PHE A 50 -12.54 3.75 -1.01
C PHE A 50 -12.27 4.00 -2.51
N THR A 51 -13.29 4.15 -3.35
CA THR A 51 -13.14 4.43 -4.81
C THR A 51 -12.17 5.57 -5.12
N PRO A 52 -12.18 6.72 -4.40
CA PRO A 52 -11.21 7.79 -4.65
C PRO A 52 -9.77 7.35 -4.40
N VAL A 53 -9.52 6.57 -3.34
CA VAL A 53 -8.19 6.03 -3.01
C VAL A 53 -7.73 5.02 -4.06
N ILE A 54 -8.62 4.11 -4.45
CA ILE A 54 -8.38 3.10 -5.50
C ILE A 54 -8.05 3.79 -6.83
N SER A 55 -8.80 4.82 -7.21
CA SER A 55 -8.58 5.58 -8.44
C SER A 55 -7.23 6.30 -8.44
N ASP A 56 -6.85 6.94 -7.33
CA ASP A 56 -5.54 7.60 -7.20
C ASP A 56 -4.38 6.60 -7.35
N MET A 57 -4.44 5.47 -6.62
CA MET A 57 -3.41 4.44 -6.68
C MET A 57 -3.30 3.83 -8.08
N ASN A 58 -4.43 3.47 -8.71
CA ASN A 58 -4.45 2.98 -10.09
C ASN A 58 -3.93 4.00 -11.09
N GLY A 59 -4.27 5.28 -10.90
CA GLY A 59 -3.73 6.38 -11.70
C GLY A 59 -2.21 6.40 -11.67
N ASN A 60 -1.61 6.34 -10.47
CA ASN A 60 -0.16 6.32 -10.30
C ASN A 60 0.49 5.05 -10.86
N ILE A 61 -0.12 3.87 -10.66
CA ILE A 61 0.32 2.60 -11.27
C ILE A 61 0.32 2.70 -12.80
N ASN A 62 -0.73 3.28 -13.40
CA ASN A 62 -0.84 3.43 -14.85
C ASN A 62 0.22 4.37 -15.42
N LYS A 63 0.51 5.48 -14.71
CA LYS A 63 1.59 6.40 -15.10
C LYS A 63 2.95 5.71 -15.10
N LEU A 64 3.26 4.95 -14.04
CA LEU A 64 4.51 4.18 -13.96
C LEU A 64 4.59 3.07 -15.01
N THR A 65 3.49 2.35 -15.23
CA THR A 65 3.41 1.31 -16.27
C THR A 65 3.67 1.89 -17.66
N LYS A 66 3.13 3.09 -17.94
CA LYS A 66 3.39 3.80 -19.19
C LYS A 66 4.87 4.19 -19.34
N ALA A 67 5.47 4.72 -18.27
CA ALA A 67 6.88 5.12 -18.28
C ALA A 67 7.81 3.91 -18.46
N TYR A 68 7.55 2.81 -17.74
CA TYR A 68 8.23 1.53 -17.90
C TYR A 68 8.13 0.97 -19.31
N GLY A 69 6.93 1.00 -19.90
CA GLY A 69 6.67 0.49 -21.25
C GLY A 69 7.35 1.25 -22.38
N ALA A 70 7.93 2.42 -22.13
CA ALA A 70 8.70 3.15 -23.14
C ALA A 70 10.02 2.42 -23.50
N ASP A 71 10.64 1.73 -22.54
CA ASP A 71 11.79 0.85 -22.75
C ASP A 71 11.96 -0.08 -21.55
N VAL A 72 11.40 -1.29 -21.63
CA VAL A 72 11.38 -2.26 -20.51
C VAL A 72 12.76 -2.80 -20.16
N ILE A 73 13.72 -2.77 -21.11
CA ILE A 73 15.10 -3.22 -20.85
C ILE A 73 15.84 -2.13 -20.08
N LYS A 74 15.72 -0.87 -20.54
CA LYS A 74 16.33 0.28 -19.86
C LYS A 74 15.74 0.53 -18.48
N TYR A 75 14.44 0.30 -18.30
CA TYR A 75 13.70 0.58 -17.07
C TYR A 75 13.35 -0.67 -16.26
N GLN A 76 14.15 -1.73 -16.39
CA GLN A 76 14.00 -2.97 -15.62
C GLN A 76 13.88 -2.72 -14.10
N TYR A 77 14.56 -1.71 -13.58
CA TYR A 77 14.51 -1.34 -12.16
C TYR A 77 13.96 0.06 -11.94
N LEU A 78 13.26 0.27 -10.81
CA LEU A 78 12.70 1.57 -10.45
C LEU A 78 13.77 2.64 -10.33
N GLU A 79 14.95 2.28 -9.82
CA GLU A 79 16.09 3.18 -9.71
C GLU A 79 16.46 3.74 -11.08
N ASP A 80 16.56 2.89 -12.11
CA ASP A 80 16.89 3.34 -13.46
C ASP A 80 15.74 4.13 -14.10
N LEU A 81 14.49 3.70 -13.88
CA LEU A 81 13.30 4.42 -14.34
C LEU A 81 13.23 5.85 -13.78
N ILE A 82 13.57 6.03 -12.51
CA ILE A 82 13.54 7.34 -11.86
C ILE A 82 14.77 8.15 -12.24
N VAL A 83 15.97 7.66 -11.95
CA VAL A 83 17.22 8.43 -12.05
C VAL A 83 17.49 8.91 -13.48
N LEU A 84 17.21 8.08 -14.49
CA LEU A 84 17.43 8.45 -15.89
C LEU A 84 16.43 9.48 -16.42
N ASN A 85 15.34 9.76 -15.70
CA ASN A 85 14.31 10.74 -16.08
C ASN A 85 14.28 11.97 -15.17
N VAL A 86 15.11 12.03 -14.12
CA VAL A 86 15.25 13.21 -13.25
C VAL A 86 15.65 14.43 -14.09
N ASN A 87 15.00 15.58 -13.87
CA ASN A 87 15.17 16.84 -14.62
C ASN A 87 14.77 16.80 -16.10
N ILE A 88 14.25 15.67 -16.60
CA ILE A 88 13.67 15.57 -17.94
C ILE A 88 12.14 15.61 -17.83
N ASP A 89 11.59 14.71 -17.01
CA ASP A 89 10.17 14.62 -16.73
C ASP A 89 9.95 13.96 -15.37
N ASP A 90 9.47 14.74 -14.39
CA ASP A 90 9.17 14.23 -13.04
C ASP A 90 7.88 13.40 -12.99
N PHE A 91 7.23 13.12 -14.13
CA PHE A 91 5.99 12.35 -14.20
C PHE A 91 6.08 10.99 -13.51
N ALA A 92 7.13 10.20 -13.79
CA ALA A 92 7.32 8.89 -13.17
C ALA A 92 7.68 9.01 -11.68
N ALA A 93 8.54 9.96 -11.33
CA ALA A 93 8.94 10.21 -9.94
C ALA A 93 7.76 10.64 -9.06
N ASN A 94 6.93 11.56 -9.56
CA ASN A 94 5.72 12.00 -8.88
C ASN A 94 4.70 10.87 -8.71
N ALA A 95 4.51 10.04 -9.76
CA ALA A 95 3.64 8.87 -9.65
C ALA A 95 4.15 7.88 -8.61
N LEU A 96 5.46 7.60 -8.60
CA LEU A 96 6.07 6.72 -7.61
C LEU A 96 5.93 7.27 -6.19
N LEU A 97 6.15 8.59 -6.00
CA LEU A 97 6.03 9.25 -4.71
C LEU A 97 4.63 9.06 -4.10
N TRP A 98 3.58 9.37 -4.87
CA TRP A 98 2.20 9.27 -4.39
C TRP A 98 1.76 7.82 -4.19
N LEU A 99 2.10 6.92 -5.12
CA LEU A 99 1.83 5.49 -4.94
C LEU A 99 2.50 4.94 -3.68
N LYS A 100 3.78 5.26 -3.47
CA LYS A 100 4.56 4.85 -2.29
C LYS A 100 3.93 5.39 -1.00
N ARG A 101 3.45 6.64 -0.97
CA ARG A 101 2.72 7.19 0.20
C ARG A 101 1.42 6.45 0.48
N GLY A 102 0.65 6.11 -0.57
CA GLY A 102 -0.56 5.28 -0.45
C GLY A 102 -0.25 3.88 0.10
N LEU A 103 0.79 3.23 -0.43
CA LEU A 103 1.23 1.92 0.05
C LEU A 103 1.74 1.97 1.51
N GLN A 104 2.44 3.05 1.91
CA GLN A 104 2.88 3.27 3.30
C GLN A 104 1.70 3.36 4.27
N LEU A 105 0.58 4.01 3.88
CA LEU A 105 -0.64 4.02 4.67
C LEU A 105 -1.15 2.60 4.91
N ILE A 106 -1.27 1.80 3.84
CA ILE A 106 -1.84 0.46 3.91
C ILE A 106 -0.93 -0.51 4.69
N CYS A 107 0.37 -0.46 4.43
CA CYS A 107 1.37 -1.22 5.18
C CYS A 107 1.27 -0.91 6.68
N THR A 108 1.27 0.37 7.03
CA THR A 108 1.13 0.82 8.43
C THR A 108 -0.19 0.39 9.05
N PHE A 109 -1.29 0.45 8.30
CA PHE A 109 -2.60 0.02 8.79
C PHE A 109 -2.60 -1.46 9.17
N PHE A 110 -2.03 -2.33 8.33
CA PHE A 110 -1.92 -3.75 8.64
C PHE A 110 -0.89 -4.06 9.74
N GLU A 111 0.22 -3.32 9.81
CA GLU A 111 1.15 -3.39 10.96
C GLU A 111 0.45 -3.06 12.27
N ASN A 112 -0.38 -2.01 12.29
CA ASN A 112 -1.16 -1.65 13.48
C ASN A 112 -2.11 -2.78 13.89
N ILE A 113 -2.79 -3.42 12.92
CA ILE A 113 -3.69 -4.58 13.20
C ILE A 113 -2.91 -5.77 13.75
N TYR A 114 -1.75 -6.06 13.14
CA TYR A 114 -0.87 -7.17 13.51
C TYR A 114 -0.30 -6.99 14.93
N ALA A 115 0.09 -5.76 15.28
CA ALA A 115 0.64 -5.43 16.60
C ALA A 115 -0.43 -5.29 17.71
N ASP A 116 -1.71 -5.19 17.36
CA ASP A 116 -2.80 -5.05 18.34
C ASP A 116 -3.12 -6.39 19.04
N THR A 117 -2.45 -6.60 20.16
CA THR A 117 -2.61 -7.77 21.04
C THR A 117 -3.97 -7.83 21.75
N LYS A 118 -4.77 -6.76 21.70
CA LYS A 118 -6.13 -6.75 22.25
C LYS A 118 -7.16 -7.30 21.26
N HIS A 119 -6.75 -7.57 20.03
CA HIS A 119 -7.61 -8.08 18.95
C HIS A 119 -8.87 -7.23 18.77
N THR A 120 -8.69 -5.90 18.77
CA THR A 120 -9.78 -4.93 18.63
C THR A 120 -10.53 -5.16 17.32
N GLU A 121 -11.85 -5.31 17.42
CA GLU A 121 -12.69 -5.63 16.26
C GLU A 121 -12.92 -4.41 15.35
N VAL A 122 -13.10 -3.22 15.93
CA VAL A 122 -13.32 -1.97 15.19
C VAL A 122 -11.98 -1.35 14.80
N LEU A 123 -11.69 -1.31 13.50
CA LEU A 123 -10.36 -0.94 12.99
C LEU A 123 -10.17 0.57 12.71
N LYS A 124 -11.15 1.40 13.05
CA LYS A 124 -11.11 2.86 12.85
C LYS A 124 -9.82 3.51 13.36
N GLN A 125 -9.42 3.22 14.60
CA GLN A 125 -8.23 3.83 15.21
C GLN A 125 -6.93 3.37 14.54
N HIS A 126 -6.87 2.12 14.06
CA HIS A 126 -5.70 1.59 13.36
C HIS A 126 -5.46 2.33 12.05
N LEU A 127 -6.52 2.60 11.28
CA LEU A 127 -6.44 3.36 10.04
C LEU A 127 -6.16 4.84 10.29
N GLN A 128 -6.77 5.42 11.33
CA GLN A 128 -6.52 6.81 11.70
C GLN A 128 -5.04 7.02 12.08
N ASP A 129 -4.49 6.21 12.98
CA ASP A 129 -3.06 6.27 13.33
C ASP A 129 -2.17 6.12 12.10
N ALA A 130 -2.47 5.14 11.24
CA ALA A 130 -1.73 4.93 10.01
C ALA A 130 -1.72 6.17 9.11
N TYR A 131 -2.86 6.82 8.94
CA TYR A 131 -2.97 8.06 8.17
C TYR A 131 -2.19 9.21 8.78
N GLU A 132 -2.27 9.39 10.09
CA GLU A 132 -1.57 10.46 10.79
C GLU A 132 -0.05 10.37 10.62
N ARG A 133 0.50 9.16 10.61
CA ARG A 133 1.93 8.89 10.46
C ARG A 133 2.42 8.94 9.00
N THR A 134 1.52 8.88 8.01
CA THR A 134 1.92 8.68 6.60
C THR A 134 1.44 9.79 5.68
N LEU A 135 0.15 9.85 5.36
CA LEU A 135 -0.39 10.75 4.33
C LEU A 135 -0.81 12.13 4.87
N LYS A 136 -1.21 12.24 6.14
CA LYS A 136 -1.67 13.50 6.74
C LYS A 136 -0.71 14.69 6.52
N PRO A 137 0.62 14.55 6.61
CA PRO A 137 1.55 15.66 6.36
C PRO A 137 1.43 16.26 4.96
N TYR A 138 0.99 15.48 3.96
CA TYR A 138 0.92 15.85 2.55
C TYR A 138 -0.49 16.22 2.08
N HIS A 139 -1.48 16.17 2.96
CA HIS A 139 -2.85 16.55 2.65
C HIS A 139 -3.18 17.92 3.25
N GLY A 140 -3.79 18.78 2.47
CA GLY A 140 -4.37 20.05 2.88
C GLY A 140 -5.67 19.85 3.67
N PHE A 141 -6.20 20.96 4.20
CA PHE A 141 -7.37 20.94 5.09
C PHE A 141 -8.60 20.25 4.47
N ILE A 142 -8.83 20.44 3.16
CA ILE A 142 -9.97 19.86 2.44
C ILE A 142 -9.85 18.33 2.44
N VAL A 143 -8.72 17.79 1.97
CA VAL A 143 -8.50 16.34 1.89
C VAL A 143 -8.50 15.70 3.28
N GLN A 144 -7.90 16.36 4.28
CA GLN A 144 -7.91 15.90 5.67
C GLN A 144 -9.32 15.80 6.27
N ASN A 145 -10.27 16.62 5.85
CA ASN A 145 -11.65 16.53 6.35
C ASN A 145 -12.45 15.43 5.65
N THR A 146 -12.27 15.24 4.34
CA THR A 146 -12.92 14.16 3.60
C THR A 146 -12.52 12.79 4.11
N ILE A 147 -11.24 12.60 4.45
CA ILE A 147 -10.75 11.28 4.88
C ILE A 147 -11.27 10.85 6.27
N LYS A 148 -11.71 11.80 7.11
CA LYS A 148 -12.34 11.45 8.41
C LYS A 148 -13.62 10.63 8.22
N ILE A 149 -14.29 10.80 7.09
CA ILE A 149 -15.52 10.09 6.76
C ILE A 149 -15.20 8.61 6.55
N ILE A 150 -14.10 8.26 5.87
CA ILE A 150 -13.80 6.87 5.50
C ILE A 150 -13.40 5.98 6.68
N TYR A 151 -12.93 6.54 7.79
CA TYR A 151 -12.43 5.74 8.92
C TYR A 151 -13.47 4.84 9.56
N SER A 152 -14.74 5.26 9.57
CA SER A 152 -15.83 4.46 10.13
C SER A 152 -16.33 3.36 9.19
N TRP A 153 -15.84 3.32 7.95
CA TRP A 153 -16.27 2.39 6.91
C TRP A 153 -15.22 1.34 6.54
N VAL A 154 -14.06 1.37 7.21
CA VAL A 154 -13.12 0.26 7.12
C VAL A 154 -13.79 -1.00 7.68
N PRO A 155 -13.65 -2.17 7.01
CA PRO A 155 -14.26 -3.40 7.52
C PRO A 155 -13.66 -3.76 8.88
N THR A 156 -14.41 -4.53 9.67
CA THR A 156 -13.93 -4.97 10.98
C THR A 156 -12.79 -5.99 10.84
N ARG A 157 -12.06 -6.26 11.94
CA ARG A 157 -10.99 -7.27 11.96
C ARG A 157 -11.47 -8.62 11.46
N SER A 158 -12.59 -9.12 11.98
CA SER A 158 -13.15 -10.40 11.53
C SER A 158 -13.60 -10.39 10.07
N GLN A 159 -14.06 -9.25 9.54
CA GLN A 159 -14.41 -9.12 8.13
C GLN A 159 -13.17 -9.13 7.23
N LEU A 160 -12.09 -8.44 7.62
CA LEU A 160 -10.85 -8.39 6.83
C LEU A 160 -10.08 -9.70 6.87
N LEU A 161 -9.81 -10.20 8.08
CA LEU A 161 -8.90 -11.32 8.31
C LEU A 161 -9.62 -12.66 8.47
N GLY A 162 -10.96 -12.66 8.57
CA GLY A 162 -11.71 -13.87 8.90
C GLY A 162 -11.65 -14.19 10.39
N GLN A 163 -12.13 -15.39 10.73
CA GLN A 163 -12.14 -15.95 12.08
C GLN A 163 -11.59 -17.39 12.04
N GLY A 164 -11.13 -17.89 13.19
CA GLY A 164 -10.55 -19.24 13.31
C GLY A 164 -9.39 -19.43 12.33
N ALA A 165 -9.39 -20.54 11.59
CA ALA A 165 -8.31 -20.89 10.67
C ALA A 165 -7.98 -19.80 9.63
N TYR A 166 -8.97 -19.07 9.13
CA TYR A 166 -8.72 -17.96 8.20
C TYR A 166 -7.96 -16.81 8.85
N HIS A 167 -8.27 -16.52 10.12
CA HIS A 167 -7.56 -15.50 10.88
C HIS A 167 -6.11 -15.90 11.11
N ASP A 168 -5.90 -17.12 11.63
CA ASP A 168 -4.58 -17.62 11.98
C ASP A 168 -3.65 -17.67 10.74
N GLU A 169 -4.18 -18.15 9.61
CA GLU A 169 -3.45 -18.17 8.33
C GLU A 169 -3.08 -16.76 7.85
N ASN A 170 -4.02 -15.80 7.92
CA ASN A 170 -3.73 -14.42 7.54
C ASN A 170 -2.67 -13.78 8.44
N ILE A 171 -2.72 -14.01 9.76
CA ILE A 171 -1.72 -13.51 10.70
C ILE A 171 -0.35 -14.14 10.44
N GLU A 172 -0.30 -15.44 10.16
CA GLU A 172 0.94 -16.14 9.82
C GLU A 172 1.59 -15.53 8.57
N VAL A 173 0.83 -15.32 7.50
CA VAL A 173 1.35 -14.71 6.26
C VAL A 173 1.83 -13.27 6.50
N LEU A 174 1.10 -12.48 7.30
CA LEU A 174 1.48 -11.10 7.60
C LEU A 174 2.86 -10.99 8.27
N THR A 175 3.29 -12.01 9.00
CA THR A 175 4.61 -12.06 9.66
C THR A 175 5.77 -11.90 8.68
N GLN A 176 5.64 -12.38 7.45
CA GLN A 176 6.65 -12.21 6.39
C GLN A 176 6.28 -11.12 5.38
N TYR A 177 4.99 -10.96 5.10
CA TYR A 177 4.49 -10.01 4.12
C TYR A 177 4.81 -8.56 4.52
N LEU A 178 4.53 -8.17 5.77
CA LEU A 178 4.67 -6.78 6.21
C LEU A 178 6.14 -6.31 6.24
N PRO A 179 7.10 -7.05 6.83
CA PRO A 179 8.50 -6.64 6.78
C PRO A 179 9.04 -6.53 5.34
N THR A 180 8.61 -7.42 4.45
CA THR A 180 9.03 -7.39 3.04
C THR A 180 8.48 -6.16 2.32
N MET A 181 7.18 -5.88 2.46
CA MET A 181 6.55 -4.68 1.91
C MET A 181 7.22 -3.41 2.46
N ARG A 182 7.45 -3.35 3.78
CA ARG A 182 8.10 -2.22 4.46
C ARG A 182 9.50 -1.96 3.88
N ALA A 183 10.32 -3.00 3.75
CA ALA A 183 11.67 -2.88 3.21
C ALA A 183 11.69 -2.32 1.78
N HIS A 184 10.74 -2.70 0.93
CA HIS A 184 10.59 -2.11 -0.41
C HIS A 184 10.21 -0.65 -0.37
N LEU A 185 9.23 -0.29 0.48
CA LEU A 185 8.79 1.10 0.62
C LEU A 185 9.90 1.99 1.17
N ASP A 186 10.72 1.49 2.10
CA ASP A 186 11.84 2.22 2.68
C ASP A 186 12.96 2.41 1.65
N LYS A 187 13.24 1.42 0.79
CA LYS A 187 14.16 1.56 -0.35
C LYS A 187 13.69 2.65 -1.32
N ILE A 188 12.40 2.66 -1.67
CA ILE A 188 11.83 3.68 -2.56
C ILE A 188 11.86 5.07 -1.90
N ASP A 189 11.55 5.16 -0.60
CA ASP A 189 11.63 6.42 0.15
C ASP A 189 13.07 6.96 0.15
N ALA A 190 14.07 6.09 0.37
CA ALA A 190 15.48 6.45 0.32
C ALA A 190 15.91 6.91 -1.09
N LEU A 191 15.50 6.21 -2.15
CA LEU A 191 15.73 6.60 -3.54
C LEU A 191 15.18 8.00 -3.82
N LEU A 192 13.90 8.25 -3.53
CA LEU A 192 13.27 9.54 -3.79
C LEU A 192 13.94 10.68 -3.01
N ARG A 193 14.34 10.44 -1.76
CA ARG A 193 15.07 11.44 -0.95
C ARG A 193 16.46 11.73 -1.50
N ALA A 194 17.21 10.70 -1.89
CA ALA A 194 18.57 10.85 -2.42
C ALA A 194 18.61 11.74 -3.68
N HIS A 195 17.50 11.79 -4.43
CA HIS A 195 17.37 12.61 -5.64
C HIS A 195 16.51 13.86 -5.47
N ASN A 196 16.16 14.26 -4.23
CA ASN A 196 15.32 15.43 -3.91
C ASN A 196 13.89 15.37 -4.52
N LEU A 197 13.34 14.17 -4.69
CA LEU A 197 12.02 13.92 -5.28
C LEU A 197 10.93 13.67 -4.21
N ASP A 198 11.25 13.77 -2.91
CA ASP A 198 10.30 13.63 -1.81
C ASP A 198 9.62 14.97 -1.47
N ASP A 199 8.85 15.48 -2.42
CA ASP A 199 8.17 16.77 -2.33
C ASP A 199 7.21 16.87 -1.14
N LYS A 200 7.45 17.83 -0.24
CA LYS A 200 6.69 18.03 1.01
C LYS A 200 5.45 18.90 0.85
N ARG A 201 5.14 19.39 -0.35
CA ARG A 201 3.94 20.20 -0.61
C ARG A 201 2.67 19.42 -0.31
N LYS A 202 1.67 20.15 0.17
CA LYS A 202 0.34 19.60 0.46
C LYS A 202 -0.54 19.70 -0.78
N VAL A 203 -1.35 18.67 -1.01
CA VAL A 203 -2.46 18.65 -2.00
C VAL A 203 -3.79 19.02 -1.37
#